data_AF-A0A1G3ZKW5-F1
#
_entry.id   AF-A0A1G3ZKW5-F1
#
_cell.length_a   1.000
_cell.length_b   1.000
_cell.length_c   1.000
_cell.angle_alpha   90.00
_cell.angle_beta   90.00
_cell.angle_gamma   90.00
#
_symmetry.space_group_name_H-M   'P 1'
#
loop_
_entity.id
_entity.type
_entity.pdbx_description
1 polymer ?
#
loop_
_entity_poly.entity_id
_entity_poly.type
_entity_poly.pdbx_seq_one_letter_code
_entity_poly.pdbx_strand_id
1 'polypeptide(L)'
;MTRTQIQLPDPLYREIKRLAQEQDWSIAEVLRRGAEAILRTYPNHKQKKTSSWKLPPPLKIKLLVEDPERIKEILFEDSQLPSF
;
A
#
# COMPACT_ATOMS: atom_id res chain seq x y z
N MET A 1 -9.22 11.85 24.47
CA MET A 1 -9.37 12.94 23.47
C MET A 1 -8.51 14.11 23.91
N THR A 2 -7.84 14.77 22.96
CA THR A 2 -7.05 15.99 23.22
C THR A 2 -7.87 17.20 22.79
N ARG A 3 -7.98 18.23 23.63
CA ARG A 3 -8.66 19.47 23.27
C ARG A 3 -7.72 20.33 22.42
N THR A 4 -8.21 20.79 21.28
CA THR A 4 -7.45 21.66 20.37
C THR A 4 -8.33 22.81 19.93
N GLN A 5 -7.75 24.01 19.86
CA GLN A 5 -8.38 25.18 19.27
C GLN A 5 -7.76 25.42 17.89
N ILE A 6 -8.59 25.52 16.86
CA ILE A 6 -8.19 25.78 15.49
C ILE A 6 -8.97 26.99 14.94
N GLN A 7 -8.41 27.67 13.94
CA GLN A 7 -9.11 28.72 13.21
C GLN A 7 -9.60 28.15 11.88
N LEU A 8 -10.81 28.53 11.48
CA LEU A 8 -11.42 28.15 10.21
C LEU A 8 -11.88 29.42 9.49
N PRO A 9 -11.72 29.52 8.16
CA PRO A 9 -12.35 30.58 7.40
C PRO A 9 -13.87 30.57 7.59
N ASP A 10 -14.49 31.74 7.73
CA ASP A 10 -15.94 31.87 7.97
C ASP A 10 -16.81 31.08 6.98
N PRO A 11 -16.54 31.10 5.65
CA PRO A 11 -17.35 30.33 4.70
C PRO A 11 -17.27 28.83 4.97
N LEU A 12 -16.07 28.33 5.32
CA LEU A 12 -15.87 26.91 5.63
C LEU A 12 -16.58 26.51 6.92
N TYR A 13 -16.50 27.36 7.95
CA TYR A 13 -17.21 27.11 9.21
C TYR A 13 -18.72 27.01 9.01
N ARG A 14 -19.30 27.88 8.16
CA ARG A 14 -20.74 27.84 7.84
C ARG A 14 -21.15 26.53 7.18
N GLU A 15 -20.38 26.05 6.21
CA GLU A 15 -20.64 24.76 5.55
C GLU A 15 -20.50 23.58 6.51
N ILE A 16 -19.48 23.58 7.36
CA ILE A 16 -19.31 22.55 8.39
C ILE A 16 -20.50 22.55 9.35
N LYS A 17 -20.97 23.73 9.77
CA LYS A 17 -22.12 23.87 10.66
C LYS A 17 -23.41 23.35 10.01
N ARG A 18 -23.64 23.67 8.73
CA ARG A 18 -24.77 23.15 7.95
C ARG A 18 -24.74 21.61 7.90
N LEU A 19 -23.60 21.02 7.52
CA LEU A 19 -23.44 19.57 7.46
C LEU A 19 -23.65 18.90 8.82
N ALA A 20 -23.10 19.49 9.88
CA ALA A 20 -23.28 18.97 11.24
C ALA A 20 -24.77 18.91 11.61
N GLN A 21 -25.54 19.95 11.28
CA GLN A 21 -26.98 19.99 11.52
C GLN A 21 -27.75 18.98 10.68
N GLU A 22 -27.43 18.84 9.39
CA GLU A 22 -28.09 17.88 8.49
C GLU A 22 -27.88 16.42 8.90
N GLN A 23 -26.75 16.11 9.55
CA GLN A 23 -26.38 14.76 9.96
C GLN A 23 -26.64 14.47 11.45
N ASP A 24 -27.19 15.43 12.19
CA ASP A 24 -27.31 15.40 13.67
C ASP A 24 -25.97 15.08 14.37
N TRP A 25 -24.90 15.70 13.89
CA TRP A 25 -23.56 15.57 14.42
C TRP A 25 -23.11 16.83 15.13
N SER A 26 -22.14 16.69 16.02
CA SER A 26 -21.37 17.84 16.49
C SER A 26 -20.38 18.32 15.42
N ILE A 27 -19.99 19.60 15.46
CA ILE A 27 -18.92 20.14 14.60
C ILE A 27 -17.61 19.35 14.79
N ALA A 28 -17.31 18.95 16.03
CA ALA A 28 -16.12 18.15 16.34
C ALA A 28 -16.14 16.78 15.63
N GLU A 29 -17.32 16.18 15.50
CA GLU A 29 -17.49 14.89 14.81
C GLU A 29 -17.29 15.02 13.29
N VAL A 30 -17.78 16.11 12.68
CA VAL A 30 -17.49 16.42 11.27
C VAL A 30 -15.98 16.58 11.06
N LEU A 31 -15.30 17.35 11.92
CA LEU A 31 -13.86 17.56 11.84
C LEU A 31 -13.07 16.26 12.04
N ARG A 32 -13.48 15.40 12.98
CA ARG A 32 -12.86 14.09 13.22
C ARG A 32 -12.94 13.22 11.97
N ARG A 33 -14.15 13.06 11.39
CA ARG A 33 -14.37 12.27 10.18
C ARG A 33 -13.58 12.82 8.99
N GLY A 34 -13.54 14.14 8.83
CA GLY A 34 -12.73 14.80 7.80
C GLY A 34 -11.24 14.50 7.96
N ALA A 35 -10.70 14.64 9.18
CA ALA A 35 -9.30 14.32 9.47
C ALA A 35 -8.98 12.85 9.21
N GLU A 36 -9.85 11.92 9.61
CA GLU A 36 -9.70 10.48 9.35
C GLU A 36 -9.72 10.15 7.87
N ALA A 37 -10.61 10.79 7.10
CA ALA A 37 -10.66 10.61 5.65
C ALA A 37 -9.36 11.07 4.99
N ILE A 38 -8.82 12.23 5.39
CA ILE A 38 -7.54 12.72 4.87
C ILE A 38 -6.37 11.79 5.25
N LEU A 39 -6.31 11.31 6.49
CA LEU A 39 -5.25 10.38 6.93
C LEU A 39 -5.28 9.05 6.16
N ARG A 40 -6.45 8.58 5.73
CA ARG A 40 -6.56 7.38 4.86
C ARG A 40 -5.94 7.61 3.48
N THR A 41 -6.00 8.83 2.96
CA THR A 41 -5.38 9.22 1.67
C THR A 41 -3.85 9.35 1.78
N TYR A 42 -3.34 9.66 2.96
CA TYR A 42 -1.90 9.78 3.24
C TYR A 42 -1.46 8.71 4.24
N PRO A 43 -1.41 7.42 3.83
CA PRO A 43 -1.02 6.35 4.73
C PRO A 43 0.41 6.59 5.24
N ASN A 44 0.65 6.29 6.52
CA ASN A 44 1.96 6.46 7.13
C ASN A 44 2.95 5.43 6.56
N HIS A 45 3.63 5.77 5.45
CA HIS A 45 4.62 4.92 4.80
C HIS A 45 5.84 4.62 5.70
N LYS A 46 6.09 5.43 6.75
CA LYS A 46 7.24 5.25 7.65
C LYS A 46 7.04 4.12 8.68
N GLN A 47 5.83 3.59 8.84
CA GLN A 47 5.56 2.51 9.81
C GLN A 47 5.70 1.10 9.23
N LYS A 48 5.90 0.94 7.91
CA LYS A 48 6.48 -0.30 7.41
C LYS A 48 8.00 -0.23 7.54
N LYS A 49 8.51 -0.41 8.77
CA LYS A 49 9.60 -1.38 8.89
C LYS A 49 8.95 -2.68 8.45
N THR A 50 9.03 -2.97 7.15
CA THR A 50 8.86 -4.33 6.67
C THR A 50 9.71 -5.17 7.62
N SER A 51 9.05 -5.92 8.51
CA SER A 51 9.63 -7.16 9.02
C SER A 51 10.35 -7.74 7.83
N SER A 52 11.67 -7.87 7.95
CA SER A 52 12.64 -8.06 6.87
C SER A 52 12.15 -9.09 5.88
N TRP A 53 11.29 -8.67 4.96
CA TRP A 53 10.66 -9.59 4.04
C TRP A 53 11.77 -9.89 3.06
N LYS A 54 12.39 -11.04 3.27
CA LYS A 54 13.38 -11.59 2.38
C LYS A 54 12.60 -12.43 1.41
N LEU A 55 12.78 -12.13 0.13
CA LEU A 55 12.34 -13.02 -0.94
C LEU A 55 12.81 -14.44 -0.57
N PRO A 56 11.91 -15.43 -0.44
CA PRO A 56 12.36 -16.80 -0.22
C PRO A 56 13.25 -17.19 -1.41
N PRO A 57 14.28 -18.04 -1.18
CA PRO A 57 15.08 -18.53 -2.28
C PRO A 57 14.18 -19.14 -3.36
N PRO A 58 14.57 -19.07 -4.64
CA PRO A 58 13.82 -19.72 -5.70
C PRO A 58 13.54 -21.18 -5.31
N LEU A 59 12.35 -21.66 -5.61
CA LEU A 59 12.02 -23.08 -5.46
C LEU A 59 13.12 -23.87 -6.17
N LYS A 60 13.66 -24.91 -5.51
CA LYS A 60 14.57 -25.87 -6.15
C LYS A 60 13.80 -26.64 -7.22
N ILE A 61 13.66 -26.03 -8.38
CA ILE A 61 13.13 -26.64 -9.59
C ILE A 61 14.30 -27.19 -10.39
N LYS A 62 14.09 -28.30 -11.10
CA LYS A 62 15.10 -28.91 -11.98
C LYS A 62 15.69 -27.94 -13.01
N LEU A 63 14.97 -26.86 -13.30
CA LEU A 63 15.34 -25.83 -14.27
C LEU A 63 16.21 -24.71 -13.68
N LEU A 64 16.46 -24.71 -12.36
CA LEU A 64 17.38 -23.76 -11.75
C LEU A 64 18.81 -24.23 -12.03
N VAL A 65 19.37 -23.74 -13.13
CA VAL A 65 20.76 -24.03 -13.51
C VAL A 65 21.64 -22.93 -12.91
N GLU A 66 22.42 -23.28 -11.90
CA GLU A 66 23.32 -22.35 -11.20
C GLU A 66 24.63 -22.11 -11.97
N ASP A 67 25.00 -23.04 -12.85
CA ASP A 67 26.22 -23.02 -13.64
C ASP A 67 25.95 -22.55 -15.09
N PRO A 68 26.51 -21.40 -15.52
CA PRO A 68 26.34 -20.88 -16.88
C PRO A 68 26.75 -21.85 -17.99
N GLU A 69 27.73 -22.73 -17.76
CA GLU A 69 28.18 -23.67 -18.79
C GLU A 69 27.19 -24.83 -18.96
N ARG A 70 26.51 -25.23 -17.88
CA ARG A 70 25.48 -26.27 -17.93
C ARG A 70 24.23 -25.84 -18.69
N ILE A 71 23.97 -24.53 -18.80
CA ILE A 71 22.87 -23.98 -19.61
C ILE A 71 23.08 -24.30 -21.10
N LYS A 72 24.32 -24.19 -21.59
CA LYS A 72 24.64 -24.49 -22.99
C LYS A 72 24.36 -25.96 -23.30
N GLU A 73 24.81 -26.86 -22.44
CA GLU A 73 24.62 -28.30 -22.61
C GLU A 73 23.14 -28.69 -22.67
N ILE A 74 22.30 -28.14 -21.78
CA ILE A 74 20.85 -28.40 -21.78
C ILE A 74 20.20 -27.84 -23.05
N LEU A 75 20.59 -26.63 -23.50
CA LEU A 75 20.09 -26.04 -24.73
C LEU A 75 20.47 -26.89 -25.96
N PHE A 76 21.68 -27.46 -25.96
CA PHE A 76 22.13 -28.36 -27.01
C PHE A 76 21.36 -29.68 -27.00
N GLU A 77 21.10 -30.30 -25.84
CA GLU A 77 20.30 -31.53 -25.73
C GLU A 77 18.85 -31.33 -26.23
N ASP A 78 18.19 -30.22 -25.88
CA ASP A 78 16.82 -29.92 -26.31
C ASP A 78 16.72 -29.67 -27.82
N SER A 79 17.77 -29.11 -28.43
CA SER A 79 17.86 -28.88 -29.89
C SER A 79 18.04 -30.16 -30.71
N GLN A 80 18.35 -31.28 -30.06
CA GLN A 80 18.59 -32.58 -30.71
C GLN A 80 17.42 -33.55 -30.56
N LEU A 81 16.31 -33.15 -29.94
CA LEU A 81 15.09 -33.96 -29.94
C LEU A 81 14.51 -33.98 -31.37
N PRO A 82 14.28 -35.16 -31.97
CA PRO A 82 13.58 -35.23 -33.24
C PRO A 82 12.17 -34.65 -33.05
N SER A 83 11.79 -33.74 -33.95
CA SER A 83 10.41 -33.27 -34.07
C SER A 83 9.53 -34.49 -34.36
N PHE A 84 8.65 -34.84 -33.42
CA PHE A 84 7.59 -35.82 -33.67
C PHE A 84 6.47 -35.19 -34.50
#